data_AF-A0A922L2F0-F1
#
_entry.id   AF-A0A922L2F0-F1
#
_cell.length_a   1.000
_cell.length_b   1.000
_cell.length_c   1.000
_cell.angle_alpha   90.00
_cell.angle_beta   90.00
_cell.angle_gamma   90.00
#
_symmetry.space_group_name_H-M   'P 1'
#
loop_
_entity.id
_entity.type
_entity.pdbx_description
1 polymer ?
#
loop_
_entity_poly.entity_id
_entity_poly.type
_entity_poly.pdbx_seq_one_letter_code
_entity_poly.pdbx_strand_id
1 'polypeptide(L)'
;MNRPNRLIVMSEELHEARANNDPIVALESTIITHGMPYPHNLQTAIKVESIIRNSGAIPATIGIINGIIFIGLRSEQLEWMAKRGYEGPKSHTADRLNKISRGDLSAICQMGNSGGTTVSATAYLANMVGIRVFVTGGIGGVHRGAEISMDISTDLMELSTTPICVVSAGIKSILDVEKTLEVLETNGVCVAVFDGDQIDGSNRVEFPAFYTPNSGYYVNYNFLTAKSIAQLIDTRDELGLKMAILLAVPNRTAKAEEYQRKFNEALELALEQARNEKIKGKMVTPFLLSKMSQMTNEQTLRLNQNLIENNAHVGAAIAIEYSQLMGWQQRSSSLNVNDDCNNNNDCKISNFISKRTPIVIGASVYDIVTKVNSTNIQVGFVV
;
A
#
# COMPACT_ATOMS: atom_id res chain seq x y z
N MET A 1 -20.18 -2.31 -21.01
CA MET A 1 -19.44 -1.32 -21.81
C MET A 1 -18.00 -1.82 -21.97
N ASN A 2 -17.67 -2.53 -23.06
CA ASN A 2 -16.30 -2.97 -23.36
C ASN A 2 -15.63 -2.01 -24.33
N ARG A 3 -15.29 -0.81 -23.88
CA ARG A 3 -14.35 0.04 -24.62
C ARG A 3 -12.94 -0.32 -24.14
N PRO A 4 -11.98 -0.59 -25.04
CA PRO A 4 -10.59 -0.79 -24.63
C PRO A 4 -10.10 0.44 -23.87
N ASN A 5 -9.39 0.22 -22.76
CA ASN A 5 -8.94 1.31 -21.90
C ASN A 5 -7.76 2.04 -22.57
N ARG A 6 -8.09 3.07 -23.35
CA ARG A 6 -7.14 3.90 -24.12
C ARG A 6 -6.11 4.65 -23.27
N LEU A 7 -6.26 4.66 -21.94
CA LEU A 7 -5.43 5.46 -21.03
C LEU A 7 -4.30 4.64 -20.39
N ILE A 8 -4.29 3.32 -20.54
CA ILE A 8 -3.31 2.45 -19.91
C ILE A 8 -2.44 1.81 -20.97
N VAL A 9 -1.12 1.95 -20.79
CA VAL A 9 -0.10 1.26 -21.56
C VAL A 9 0.71 0.41 -20.59
N MET A 10 0.72 -0.91 -20.79
CA MET A 10 1.63 -1.81 -20.09
C MET A 10 2.85 -2.06 -20.96
N SER A 11 4.02 -2.29 -20.36
CA SER A 11 5.18 -2.75 -21.12
C SER A 11 4.93 -4.15 -21.71
N GLU A 12 5.62 -4.48 -22.80
CA GLU A 12 5.50 -5.80 -23.45
C GLU A 12 5.83 -6.94 -22.46
N GLU A 13 6.90 -6.76 -21.67
CA GLU A 13 7.29 -7.68 -20.60
C GLU A 13 6.14 -7.97 -19.61
N LEU A 14 5.35 -6.95 -19.26
CA LEU A 14 4.22 -7.13 -18.34
C LEU A 14 3.00 -7.77 -19.01
N HIS A 15 2.81 -7.55 -20.31
CA HIS A 15 1.78 -8.26 -21.07
C HIS A 15 2.03 -9.77 -21.09
N GLU A 16 3.28 -10.18 -21.35
CA GLU A 16 3.70 -11.58 -21.33
C GLU A 16 3.64 -12.16 -19.91
N ALA A 17 4.20 -11.44 -18.92
CA ALA A 17 4.22 -11.86 -17.53
C ALA A 17 2.81 -12.19 -17.00
N ARG A 18 1.85 -11.32 -17.31
CA ARG A 18 0.46 -11.52 -16.89
C ARG A 18 -0.18 -12.73 -17.56
N ALA A 19 0.16 -13.03 -18.81
CA ALA A 19 -0.36 -14.20 -19.51
C ALA A 19 0.17 -15.51 -18.92
N ASN A 20 1.41 -15.50 -18.42
CA ASN A 20 2.09 -16.66 -17.85
C ASN A 20 1.90 -16.81 -16.32
N ASN A 21 1.21 -15.86 -15.67
CA ASN A 21 1.18 -15.73 -14.20
C ASN A 21 2.57 -15.55 -13.58
N ASP A 22 3.50 -14.90 -14.29
CA ASP A 22 4.82 -14.59 -13.76
C ASP A 22 4.71 -13.60 -12.59
N PRO A 23 5.64 -13.65 -11.62
CA PRO A 23 5.60 -12.80 -10.44
C PRO A 23 5.87 -11.33 -10.79
N ILE A 24 4.86 -10.46 -10.63
CA ILE A 24 4.96 -9.02 -10.87
C ILE A 24 4.91 -8.24 -9.55
N VAL A 25 5.79 -7.25 -9.39
CA VAL A 25 5.81 -6.33 -8.25
C VAL A 25 5.59 -4.90 -8.73
N ALA A 26 4.51 -4.26 -8.32
CA ALA A 26 4.28 -2.84 -8.61
C ALA A 26 5.21 -1.94 -7.79
N LEU A 27 5.55 -0.78 -8.34
CA LEU A 27 6.33 0.28 -7.69
C LEU A 27 5.68 1.64 -7.95
N GLU A 28 5.74 2.56 -6.97
CA GLU A 28 5.24 3.93 -7.15
C GLU A 28 6.30 4.87 -7.72
N SER A 29 5.83 5.95 -8.38
CA SER A 29 6.72 6.99 -8.92
C SER A 29 6.73 8.28 -8.10
N THR A 30 5.90 8.42 -7.05
CA THR A 30 5.98 9.57 -6.13
C THR A 30 7.29 9.58 -5.35
N ILE A 31 7.79 8.43 -4.89
CA ILE A 31 9.11 8.34 -4.25
C ILE A 31 10.24 8.89 -5.15
N ILE A 32 10.11 8.70 -6.47
CA ILE A 32 11.07 9.15 -7.47
C ILE A 32 10.93 10.65 -7.73
N THR A 33 9.70 11.14 -7.89
CA THR A 33 9.42 12.50 -8.34
C THR A 33 9.38 13.53 -7.20
N HIS A 34 9.01 13.10 -5.99
CA HIS A 34 8.77 13.99 -4.84
C HIS A 34 9.39 13.48 -3.53
N GLY A 35 9.89 12.23 -3.50
CA GLY A 35 10.39 11.59 -2.27
C GLY A 35 11.89 11.66 -2.05
N MET A 36 12.69 11.77 -3.12
CA MET A 36 14.16 11.79 -3.07
C MET A 36 14.73 12.84 -4.05
N PRO A 37 15.90 13.43 -3.74
CA PRO A 37 16.57 14.35 -4.65
C PRO A 37 17.24 13.63 -5.83
N TYR A 38 17.43 14.31 -6.95
CA TYR A 38 18.27 13.81 -8.05
C TYR A 38 19.76 13.99 -7.71
N PRO A 39 20.65 13.04 -8.07
CA PRO A 39 20.40 11.80 -8.84
C PRO A 39 19.98 10.58 -8.01
N HIS A 40 19.87 10.71 -6.68
CA HIS A 40 19.58 9.59 -5.79
C HIS A 40 18.22 8.94 -6.07
N ASN A 41 17.21 9.72 -6.44
CA ASN A 41 15.90 9.21 -6.84
C ASN A 41 15.98 8.19 -7.99
N LEU A 42 16.72 8.50 -9.06
CA LEU A 42 16.91 7.63 -10.22
C LEU A 42 17.75 6.41 -9.85
N GLN A 43 18.85 6.61 -9.13
CA GLN A 43 19.73 5.53 -8.70
C GLN A 43 18.97 4.50 -7.85
N THR A 44 18.17 4.98 -6.90
CA THR A 44 17.34 4.12 -6.05
C THR A 44 16.25 3.42 -6.85
N ALA A 45 15.57 4.10 -7.78
CA ALA A 45 14.57 3.45 -8.63
C ALA A 45 15.18 2.30 -9.45
N ILE A 46 16.31 2.53 -10.13
CA ILE A 46 17.02 1.52 -10.91
C ILE A 46 17.48 0.36 -10.00
N LYS A 47 18.00 0.68 -8.81
CA LYS A 47 18.47 -0.32 -7.85
C LYS A 47 17.33 -1.23 -7.37
N VAL A 48 16.18 -0.64 -7.04
CA VAL A 48 14.98 -1.38 -6.61
C VAL A 48 14.44 -2.26 -7.74
N GLU A 49 14.34 -1.76 -8.97
CA GLU A 49 13.96 -2.58 -10.13
C GLU A 49 14.94 -3.74 -10.34
N SER A 50 16.24 -3.48 -10.18
CA SER A 50 17.28 -4.51 -10.29
C SER A 50 17.18 -5.57 -9.20
N ILE A 51 16.86 -5.19 -7.96
CA ILE A 51 16.64 -6.13 -6.85
C ILE A 51 15.49 -7.09 -7.20
N ILE A 52 14.35 -6.55 -7.61
CA ILE A 52 13.16 -7.34 -7.96
C ILE A 52 13.49 -8.30 -9.12
N ARG A 53 14.14 -7.79 -10.16
CA ARG A 53 14.56 -8.56 -11.33
C ARG A 53 15.54 -9.68 -10.98
N ASN A 54 16.55 -9.38 -10.16
CA ASN A 54 17.55 -10.36 -9.72
C ASN A 54 16.96 -11.43 -8.79
N SER A 55 15.88 -11.11 -8.07
CA SER A 55 15.13 -12.09 -7.28
C SER A 55 14.26 -13.02 -8.15
N GLY A 56 14.06 -12.73 -9.43
CA GLY A 56 13.24 -13.52 -10.35
C GLY A 56 11.80 -13.01 -10.50
N ALA A 57 11.52 -11.77 -10.07
CA ALA A 57 10.24 -11.09 -10.28
C ALA A 57 10.36 -9.93 -11.27
N ILE A 58 9.24 -9.46 -11.80
CA ILE A 58 9.20 -8.40 -12.82
C ILE A 58 8.73 -7.09 -12.17
N PRO A 59 9.57 -6.04 -12.17
CA PRO A 59 9.18 -4.75 -11.61
C PRO A 59 8.23 -4.00 -12.56
N ALA A 60 7.20 -3.39 -11.99
CA ALA A 60 6.23 -2.56 -12.70
C ALA A 60 6.16 -1.17 -12.06
N THR A 61 7.11 -0.29 -12.39
CA THR A 61 7.03 1.12 -11.96
C THR A 61 5.88 1.82 -12.68
N ILE A 62 4.95 2.39 -11.91
CA ILE A 62 3.74 3.03 -12.43
C ILE A 62 3.89 4.55 -12.39
N GLY A 63 3.55 5.23 -13.48
CA GLY A 63 3.57 6.69 -13.59
C GLY A 63 2.67 7.21 -14.70
N ILE A 64 2.43 8.53 -14.73
CA ILE A 64 1.62 9.16 -15.78
C ILE A 64 2.46 10.14 -16.59
N ILE A 65 2.46 9.98 -17.90
CA ILE A 65 3.15 10.86 -18.85
C ILE A 65 2.15 11.31 -19.91
N ASN A 66 1.96 12.62 -20.03
CA ASN A 66 1.05 13.27 -20.98
C ASN A 66 -0.38 12.70 -20.94
N GLY A 67 -0.88 12.46 -19.72
CA GLY A 67 -2.20 11.89 -19.47
C GLY A 67 -2.35 10.39 -19.74
N ILE A 68 -1.26 9.70 -20.10
CA ILE A 68 -1.24 8.24 -20.31
C ILE A 68 -0.61 7.58 -19.08
N ILE A 69 -1.32 6.59 -18.54
CA ILE A 69 -0.86 5.73 -17.45
C ILE A 69 0.06 4.67 -18.03
N PHE A 70 1.31 4.67 -17.59
CA PHE A 70 2.28 3.64 -17.90
C PHE A 70 2.42 2.71 -16.70
N ILE A 71 2.29 1.41 -16.94
CA ILE A 71 2.57 0.34 -15.97
C ILE A 71 3.80 -0.39 -16.51
N GLY A 72 4.92 -0.26 -15.79
CA GLY A 72 6.24 -0.63 -16.30
C GLY A 72 6.83 0.49 -17.15
N LEU A 73 7.29 1.56 -16.49
CA LEU A 73 8.05 2.63 -17.16
C LEU A 73 9.32 2.09 -17.81
N ARG A 74 9.62 2.54 -19.02
CA ARG A 74 10.91 2.31 -19.66
C ARG A 74 12.00 3.16 -19.01
N SER A 75 13.26 2.77 -19.17
CA SER A 75 14.41 3.47 -18.60
C SER A 75 14.44 4.96 -18.95
N GLU A 76 14.10 5.34 -20.19
CA GLU A 76 14.09 6.75 -20.60
C GLU A 76 12.96 7.53 -19.93
N GLN A 77 11.80 6.89 -19.73
CA GLN A 77 10.65 7.49 -19.03
C GLN A 77 10.96 7.68 -17.54
N LEU A 78 11.58 6.68 -16.92
CA LEU A 78 12.02 6.71 -15.54
C LEU A 78 13.04 7.84 -15.30
N GLU A 79 14.07 7.92 -16.15
CA GLU A 79 15.09 8.97 -16.10
C GLU A 79 14.48 10.36 -16.30
N TRP A 80 13.57 10.51 -17.27
CA TRP A 80 12.87 11.76 -17.52
C TRP A 80 12.05 12.21 -16.30
N MET A 81 11.30 11.29 -15.67
CA MET A 81 10.53 11.59 -14.46
C MET A 81 11.43 11.97 -13.29
N ALA A 82 12.55 11.27 -13.11
CA ALA A 82 13.48 11.54 -12.02
C ALA A 82 14.16 12.91 -12.13
N LYS A 83 14.60 13.30 -13.33
CA LYS A 83 15.20 14.63 -13.58
C LYS A 83 14.18 15.74 -13.34
N ARG A 84 12.99 15.63 -13.96
CA ARG A 84 11.95 16.67 -13.85
C ARG A 84 11.34 16.79 -12.45
N GLY A 85 11.27 15.69 -11.69
CA GLY A 85 10.79 15.72 -10.31
C GLY A 85 11.68 16.60 -9.41
N TYR A 86 13.00 16.56 -9.61
CA TYR A 86 13.96 17.34 -8.83
C TYR A 86 13.99 18.83 -9.19
N GLU A 87 13.70 19.18 -10.45
CA GLU A 87 13.66 20.59 -10.90
C GLU A 87 12.60 21.42 -10.14
N GLY A 88 11.66 20.76 -9.46
CA GLY A 88 10.89 21.33 -8.35
C GLY A 88 9.97 22.51 -8.72
N PRO A 89 9.32 23.14 -7.72
CA PRO A 89 8.41 24.27 -7.91
C PRO A 89 9.07 25.56 -8.42
N LYS A 90 10.39 25.56 -8.70
CA LYS A 90 11.12 26.71 -9.26
C LYS A 90 10.76 26.97 -10.72
N SER A 91 10.19 25.99 -11.40
CA SER A 91 9.66 26.14 -12.75
C SER A 91 8.19 26.57 -12.66
N HIS A 92 7.89 27.85 -12.87
CA HIS A 92 6.51 28.35 -13.09
C HIS A 92 6.00 27.98 -14.50
N THR A 93 6.51 26.90 -15.07
CA THR A 93 6.20 26.48 -16.44
C THR A 93 5.26 25.28 -16.43
N ALA A 94 4.61 25.04 -17.57
CA ALA A 94 3.69 23.94 -17.81
C ALA A 94 4.29 22.52 -17.63
N ASP A 95 5.59 22.41 -17.30
CA ASP A 95 6.35 21.16 -17.24
C ASP A 95 6.49 20.53 -15.84
N ARG A 96 5.86 21.09 -14.79
CA ARG A 96 5.93 20.54 -13.42
C ARG A 96 5.22 19.18 -13.31
N LEU A 97 5.90 18.20 -12.72
CA LEU A 97 5.29 16.91 -12.40
C LEU A 97 4.31 17.02 -11.23
N ASN A 98 3.12 16.44 -11.41
CA ASN A 98 2.09 16.38 -10.38
C ASN A 98 2.37 15.24 -9.40
N LYS A 99 1.98 15.42 -8.13
CA LYS A 99 1.82 14.32 -7.17
C LYS A 99 0.37 13.83 -7.26
N ILE A 100 0.17 12.62 -7.75
CA ILE A 100 -1.12 12.12 -8.22
C ILE A 100 -1.64 11.06 -7.26
N SER A 101 -2.72 11.36 -6.54
CA SER A 101 -3.51 10.36 -5.80
C SER A 101 -4.66 9.82 -6.63
N ARG A 102 -5.39 8.81 -6.11
CA ARG A 102 -6.53 8.20 -6.83
C ARG A 102 -7.54 9.23 -7.32
N GLY A 103 -7.87 10.23 -6.50
CA GLY A 103 -8.84 11.27 -6.86
C GLY A 103 -8.39 12.17 -8.01
N ASP A 104 -7.09 12.23 -8.28
CA ASP A 104 -6.51 13.07 -9.34
C ASP A 104 -6.47 12.37 -10.70
N LEU A 105 -6.61 11.03 -10.74
CA LEU A 105 -6.36 10.22 -11.94
C LEU A 105 -7.16 10.69 -13.16
N SER A 106 -8.47 10.90 -13.00
CA SER A 106 -9.35 11.30 -14.10
C SER A 106 -8.99 12.67 -14.67
N ALA A 107 -8.76 13.64 -13.78
CA ALA A 107 -8.41 15.02 -14.16
C ALA A 107 -7.04 15.06 -14.85
N ILE A 108 -6.02 14.42 -14.28
CA ILE A 108 -4.66 14.41 -14.84
C ILE A 108 -4.63 13.73 -16.21
N CYS A 109 -5.30 12.58 -16.35
CA CYS A 109 -5.37 11.88 -17.63
C CYS A 109 -6.08 12.73 -18.70
N GLN A 110 -7.21 13.35 -18.34
CA GLN A 110 -7.99 14.17 -19.27
C GLN A 110 -7.27 15.46 -19.68
N MET A 111 -6.50 16.07 -18.76
CA MET A 111 -5.74 17.28 -19.03
C MET A 111 -4.45 17.02 -19.81
N GLY A 112 -4.05 15.75 -20.01
CA GLY A 112 -2.77 15.44 -20.65
C GLY A 112 -1.57 15.79 -19.76
N ASN A 113 -1.73 15.78 -18.44
CA ASN A 113 -0.67 16.16 -17.50
C ASN A 113 0.20 14.94 -17.13
N SER A 114 1.42 15.23 -16.65
CA SER A 114 2.37 14.20 -16.18
C SER A 114 2.56 14.27 -14.66
N GLY A 115 2.96 13.16 -14.05
CA GLY A 115 3.27 13.13 -12.63
C GLY A 115 3.52 11.75 -12.05
N GLY A 116 3.99 11.75 -10.81
CA GLY A 116 4.22 10.55 -10.03
C GLY A 116 2.95 10.10 -9.30
N THR A 117 2.68 8.79 -9.33
CA THR A 117 1.54 8.20 -8.61
C THR A 117 1.92 7.93 -7.16
N THR A 118 1.05 8.27 -6.21
CA THR A 118 1.22 7.94 -4.78
C THR A 118 0.86 6.48 -4.53
N VAL A 119 1.08 5.99 -3.31
CA VAL A 119 0.58 4.68 -2.84
C VAL A 119 -0.88 4.45 -3.23
N SER A 120 -1.78 5.41 -2.95
CA SER A 120 -3.19 5.29 -3.34
C SER A 120 -3.42 5.13 -4.85
N ALA A 121 -2.78 5.94 -5.69
CA ALA A 121 -2.93 5.82 -7.15
C ALA A 121 -2.28 4.53 -7.69
N THR A 122 -1.09 4.18 -7.21
CA THR A 122 -0.36 2.99 -7.64
C THR A 122 -1.11 1.72 -7.25
N ALA A 123 -1.61 1.61 -6.01
CA ALA A 123 -2.40 0.47 -5.57
C ALA A 123 -3.64 0.25 -6.44
N TYR A 124 -4.40 1.33 -6.70
CA TYR A 124 -5.57 1.30 -7.58
C TYR A 124 -5.22 0.78 -8.98
N LEU A 125 -4.18 1.37 -9.60
CA LEU A 125 -3.78 1.06 -10.98
C LEU A 125 -3.19 -0.35 -11.09
N ALA A 126 -2.37 -0.79 -10.12
CA ALA A 126 -1.80 -2.12 -10.06
C ALA A 126 -2.91 -3.19 -9.94
N ASN A 127 -3.85 -3.00 -9.02
CA ASN A 127 -4.96 -3.94 -8.85
C ASN A 127 -5.87 -4.00 -10.09
N MET A 128 -6.12 -2.87 -10.75
CA MET A 128 -6.92 -2.82 -11.99
C MET A 128 -6.35 -3.69 -13.11
N VAL A 129 -5.04 -3.91 -13.15
CA VAL A 129 -4.39 -4.79 -14.14
C VAL A 129 -4.03 -6.18 -13.60
N GLY A 130 -4.42 -6.49 -12.36
CA GLY A 130 -4.26 -7.81 -11.74
C GLY A 130 -2.93 -8.01 -10.99
N ILE A 131 -2.15 -6.95 -10.74
CA ILE A 131 -0.94 -7.05 -9.92
C ILE A 131 -1.35 -7.08 -8.43
N ARG A 132 -0.84 -8.07 -7.68
CA ARG A 132 -1.25 -8.35 -6.30
C ARG A 132 -0.23 -7.93 -5.23
N VAL A 133 0.99 -7.62 -5.63
CA VAL A 133 2.06 -7.16 -4.71
C VAL A 133 2.57 -5.80 -5.15
N PHE A 134 2.63 -4.86 -4.21
CA PHE A 134 3.12 -3.50 -4.40
C PHE A 134 4.14 -3.17 -3.31
N VAL A 135 5.33 -2.72 -3.71
CA VAL A 135 6.39 -2.28 -2.80
C VAL A 135 6.48 -0.75 -2.77
N THR A 136 6.55 -0.19 -1.57
CA THR A 136 6.83 1.23 -1.33
C THR A 136 7.76 1.40 -0.14
N GLY A 137 8.24 2.63 0.10
CA GLY A 137 9.05 2.90 1.27
C GLY A 137 8.19 2.83 2.53
N GLY A 138 7.11 3.61 2.55
CA GLY A 138 6.22 3.76 3.70
C GLY A 138 4.92 4.36 3.21
N ILE A 139 3.79 3.98 3.80
CA ILE A 139 2.50 4.53 3.41
C ILE A 139 2.31 5.96 3.96
N GLY A 140 1.41 6.73 3.34
CA GLY A 140 0.83 7.90 4.01
C GLY A 140 -0.11 7.46 5.14
N GLY A 141 -0.61 8.42 5.90
CA GLY A 141 -1.43 8.15 7.08
C GLY A 141 -2.04 9.40 7.67
N VAL A 142 -2.39 9.33 8.95
CA VAL A 142 -2.90 10.46 9.71
C VAL A 142 -1.74 11.39 10.06
N HIS A 143 -1.84 12.66 9.69
CA HIS A 143 -0.82 13.63 10.06
C HIS A 143 -0.92 13.99 11.56
N ARG A 144 0.20 14.37 12.16
CA ARG A 144 0.21 14.92 13.52
C ARG A 144 -0.63 16.21 13.55
N GLY A 145 -1.58 16.30 14.49
CA GLY A 145 -2.54 17.40 14.58
C GLY A 145 -3.81 17.23 13.71
N ALA A 146 -4.02 16.06 13.10
CA ALA A 146 -5.19 15.79 12.26
C ALA A 146 -6.53 15.85 13.01
N GLU A 147 -6.54 15.74 14.34
CA GLU A 147 -7.75 15.97 15.16
C GLU A 147 -8.32 17.39 15.02
N ILE A 148 -7.51 18.34 14.52
CA ILE A 148 -7.93 19.70 14.17
C ILE A 148 -7.90 19.90 12.65
N SER A 149 -6.81 19.49 11.99
CA SER A 149 -6.58 19.82 10.57
C SER A 149 -7.33 18.92 9.59
N MET A 150 -7.73 17.72 10.03
CA MET A 150 -8.26 16.63 9.20
C MET A 150 -7.33 16.24 8.04
N ASP A 151 -6.02 16.48 8.16
CA ASP A 151 -5.03 16.09 7.15
C ASP A 151 -4.73 14.59 7.25
N ILE A 152 -5.52 13.80 6.51
CA ILE A 152 -5.45 12.35 6.48
C ILE A 152 -5.17 11.90 5.05
N SER A 153 -4.16 11.05 4.87
CA SER A 153 -3.78 10.56 3.55
C SER A 153 -4.88 9.74 2.90
N THR A 154 -5.10 9.96 1.60
CA THR A 154 -5.98 9.13 0.76
C THR A 154 -5.50 7.69 0.63
N ASP A 155 -4.26 7.39 1.01
CA ASP A 155 -3.74 6.03 1.05
C ASP A 155 -4.58 5.13 1.96
N LEU A 156 -5.05 5.63 3.11
CA LEU A 156 -5.83 4.82 4.06
C LEU A 156 -7.18 4.39 3.47
N MET A 157 -7.85 5.31 2.77
CA MET A 157 -9.10 5.00 2.08
C MET A 157 -8.87 4.06 0.89
N GLU A 158 -7.74 4.19 0.19
CA GLU A 158 -7.41 3.24 -0.87
C GLU A 158 -7.25 1.82 -0.33
N LEU A 159 -6.45 1.68 0.73
CA LEU A 159 -6.20 0.39 1.38
C LEU A 159 -7.49 -0.25 1.87
N SER A 160 -8.53 0.52 2.22
CA SER A 160 -9.84 -0.03 2.61
C SER A 160 -10.66 -0.64 1.47
N THR A 161 -10.29 -0.43 0.21
CA THR A 161 -11.12 -0.83 -0.95
C THR A 161 -10.40 -1.65 -2.00
N THR A 162 -9.06 -1.69 -1.99
CA THR A 162 -8.27 -2.26 -3.08
C THR A 162 -7.55 -3.54 -2.66
N PRO A 163 -7.91 -4.71 -3.22
CA PRO A 163 -7.30 -6.00 -2.88
C PRO A 163 -5.88 -6.14 -3.43
N ILE A 164 -4.91 -5.66 -2.65
CA ILE A 164 -3.49 -5.71 -2.96
C ILE A 164 -2.67 -5.87 -1.67
N CYS A 165 -1.52 -6.54 -1.74
CA CYS A 165 -0.55 -6.54 -0.64
C CYS A 165 0.42 -5.37 -0.82
N VAL A 166 0.42 -4.44 0.13
CA VAL A 166 1.34 -3.29 0.17
C VAL A 166 2.46 -3.58 1.16
N VAL A 167 3.65 -3.81 0.63
CA VAL A 167 4.88 -4.03 1.40
C VAL A 167 5.56 -2.69 1.64
N SER A 168 5.77 -2.34 2.91
CA SER A 168 6.33 -1.05 3.30
C SER A 168 7.11 -1.16 4.61
N ALA A 169 7.89 -0.16 4.98
CA ALA A 169 8.51 -0.06 6.31
C ALA A 169 7.51 0.49 7.36
N GLY A 170 6.21 0.26 7.16
CA GLY A 170 5.13 0.84 7.95
C GLY A 170 4.71 2.22 7.45
N ILE A 171 4.47 3.13 8.38
CA ILE A 171 3.91 4.46 8.13
C ILE A 171 5.04 5.48 8.16
N LYS A 172 5.09 6.41 7.19
CA LYS A 172 6.16 7.44 7.13
C LYS A 172 6.32 8.13 8.49
N SER A 173 7.56 8.26 8.96
CA SER A 173 7.92 8.72 10.31
C SER A 173 7.47 10.14 10.69
N ILE A 174 7.06 10.96 9.71
CA ILE A 174 6.50 12.30 9.91
C ILE A 174 5.02 12.29 10.38
N LEU A 175 4.39 11.11 10.41
CA LEU A 175 2.97 10.92 10.67
C LEU A 175 2.70 10.45 12.10
N ASP A 176 1.42 10.35 12.44
CA ASP A 176 0.91 9.82 13.71
C ASP A 176 0.61 8.32 13.53
N VAL A 177 1.48 7.46 14.08
CA VAL A 177 1.39 6.01 13.90
C VAL A 177 0.14 5.45 14.56
N GLU A 178 -0.14 5.85 15.81
CA GLU A 178 -1.31 5.41 16.58
C GLU A 178 -2.61 5.70 15.84
N LYS A 179 -2.85 6.97 15.50
CA LYS A 179 -4.08 7.36 14.81
C LYS A 179 -4.19 6.71 13.44
N THR A 180 -3.07 6.46 12.77
CA THR A 180 -3.09 5.76 11.48
C THR A 180 -3.51 4.30 11.64
N LEU A 181 -3.01 3.59 12.66
CA LEU A 181 -3.43 2.22 12.95
C LEU A 181 -4.92 2.16 13.32
N GLU A 182 -5.42 3.10 14.12
CA GLU A 182 -6.84 3.21 14.47
C GLU A 182 -7.74 3.44 13.26
N VAL A 183 -7.32 4.30 12.32
CA VAL A 183 -8.07 4.52 11.07
C VAL A 183 -8.06 3.27 10.18
N LEU A 184 -6.92 2.57 10.10
CA LEU A 184 -6.82 1.32 9.33
C LEU A 184 -7.71 0.22 9.92
N GLU A 185 -7.72 0.07 11.25
CA GLU A 185 -8.61 -0.85 11.97
C GLU A 185 -10.08 -0.51 11.71
N THR A 186 -10.46 0.76 11.89
CA THR A 186 -11.82 1.25 11.64
C THR A 186 -12.30 0.96 10.22
N ASN A 187 -11.40 1.00 9.24
CA ASN A 187 -11.70 0.74 7.84
C ASN A 187 -11.49 -0.73 7.42
N GLY A 188 -11.23 -1.63 8.37
CA GLY A 188 -11.11 -3.07 8.12
C GLY A 188 -9.90 -3.48 7.30
N VAL A 189 -8.81 -2.70 7.31
CA VAL A 189 -7.56 -3.04 6.62
C VAL A 189 -6.77 -4.05 7.46
N CYS A 190 -6.28 -5.13 6.84
CA CYS A 190 -5.42 -6.08 7.52
C CYS A 190 -4.01 -5.51 7.64
N VAL A 191 -3.56 -5.26 8.87
CA VAL A 191 -2.21 -4.77 9.16
C VAL A 191 -1.39 -5.90 9.78
N ALA A 192 -0.28 -6.25 9.15
CA ALA A 192 0.62 -7.31 9.59
C ALA A 192 2.08 -6.87 9.56
N VAL A 193 2.93 -7.56 10.33
CA VAL A 193 4.39 -7.37 10.33
C VAL A 193 5.05 -8.60 9.70
N PHE A 194 6.10 -8.36 8.90
CA PHE A 194 6.97 -9.39 8.38
C PHE A 194 8.17 -9.58 9.28
N ASP A 195 8.35 -10.80 9.81
CA ASP A 195 9.48 -11.20 10.64
C ASP A 195 9.74 -10.21 11.80
N GLY A 196 8.68 -9.78 12.49
CA GLY A 196 8.80 -8.81 13.58
C GLY A 196 9.17 -9.44 14.92
N ASP A 197 9.72 -8.62 15.81
CA ASP A 197 10.12 -9.04 17.15
C ASP A 197 8.87 -9.25 18.02
N GLN A 198 8.65 -10.50 18.46
CA GLN A 198 7.57 -10.85 19.37
C GLN A 198 7.95 -10.48 20.81
N ILE A 199 6.97 -10.03 21.59
CA ILE A 199 7.19 -9.46 22.92
C ILE A 199 6.90 -10.44 24.06
N ASP A 200 6.06 -11.46 23.82
CA ASP A 200 5.50 -12.30 24.88
C ASP A 200 5.09 -13.71 24.42
N GLY A 201 5.60 -14.17 23.27
CA GLY A 201 5.20 -15.47 22.69
C GLY A 201 3.76 -15.51 22.17
N SER A 202 3.03 -14.40 22.19
CA SER A 202 1.79 -14.22 21.43
C SER A 202 2.08 -13.80 19.99
N ASN A 203 1.03 -13.69 19.17
CA ASN A 203 1.15 -13.12 17.83
C ASN A 203 1.22 -11.59 17.82
N ARG A 204 1.25 -10.96 19.00
CA ARG A 204 1.43 -9.52 19.15
C ARG A 204 2.86 -9.15 18.84
N VAL A 205 3.01 -8.18 17.94
CA VAL A 205 4.29 -7.78 17.37
C VAL A 205 4.36 -6.27 17.28
N GLU A 206 5.54 -5.72 17.55
CA GLU A 206 5.73 -4.28 17.45
C GLU A 206 5.70 -3.82 15.99
N PHE A 207 4.97 -2.75 15.73
CA PHE A 207 4.86 -2.13 14.41
C PHE A 207 6.08 -1.24 14.14
N PRO A 208 6.67 -1.24 12.93
CA PRO A 208 7.82 -0.39 12.63
C PRO A 208 7.42 1.07 12.32
N ALA A 209 8.29 2.02 12.68
CA ALA A 209 8.08 3.45 12.43
C ALA A 209 8.96 3.97 11.28
N PHE A 210 8.93 3.28 10.13
CA PHE A 210 9.66 3.64 8.91
C PHE A 210 11.19 3.54 9.06
N TYR A 211 11.82 4.49 9.74
CA TYR A 211 13.27 4.47 9.94
C TYR A 211 13.72 3.51 11.03
N THR A 212 12.85 3.23 12.01
CA THR A 212 13.12 2.30 13.10
C THR A 212 12.30 1.03 13.01
N PRO A 213 12.82 -0.09 13.55
CA PRO A 213 12.04 -1.31 13.68
C PRO A 213 10.96 -1.21 14.75
N ASN A 214 11.08 -0.25 15.68
CA ASN A 214 10.22 -0.10 16.87
C ASN A 214 9.49 1.24 16.83
N SER A 215 8.17 1.24 17.09
CA SER A 215 7.32 2.43 17.15
C SER A 215 6.69 2.69 18.52
N GLY A 216 6.74 1.71 19.43
CA GLY A 216 5.96 1.68 20.67
C GLY A 216 4.51 1.21 20.48
N TYR A 217 4.07 0.98 19.24
CA TYR A 217 2.72 0.50 18.90
C TYR A 217 2.75 -0.93 18.39
N TYR A 218 1.63 -1.64 18.52
CA TYR A 218 1.56 -3.09 18.32
C TYR A 218 0.41 -3.48 17.42
N VAL A 219 0.60 -4.55 16.66
CA VAL A 219 -0.44 -5.20 15.85
C VAL A 219 -0.50 -6.70 16.16
N ASN A 220 -1.55 -7.37 15.68
CA ASN A 220 -1.89 -8.73 16.09
C ASN A 220 -1.42 -9.84 15.12
N TYR A 221 -0.80 -9.44 14.01
CA TYR A 221 -0.43 -10.36 12.94
C TYR A 221 1.05 -10.26 12.62
N ASN A 222 1.80 -11.32 12.94
CA ASN A 222 3.19 -11.49 12.54
C ASN A 222 3.31 -12.70 11.59
N PHE A 223 4.07 -12.57 10.52
CA PHE A 223 4.32 -13.63 9.57
C PHE A 223 5.81 -13.73 9.28
N LEU A 224 6.33 -14.96 9.29
CA LEU A 224 7.78 -15.21 9.26
C LEU A 224 8.30 -15.55 7.87
N THR A 225 7.41 -15.83 6.90
CA THR A 225 7.82 -16.31 5.57
C THR A 225 7.00 -15.67 4.45
N ALA A 226 7.64 -15.47 3.30
CA ALA A 226 6.97 -14.99 2.09
C ALA A 226 5.82 -15.91 1.67
N LYS A 227 5.98 -17.23 1.85
CA LYS A 227 4.94 -18.23 1.59
C LYS A 227 3.69 -18.01 2.43
N SER A 228 3.84 -17.74 3.73
CA SER A 228 2.69 -17.47 4.61
C SER A 228 1.94 -16.19 4.23
N ILE A 229 2.65 -15.18 3.72
CA ILE A 229 2.03 -13.97 3.17
C ILE A 229 1.32 -14.28 1.85
N ALA A 230 1.91 -15.06 0.95
CA ALA A 230 1.26 -15.46 -0.30
C ALA A 230 -0.07 -16.20 -0.04
N GLN A 231 -0.10 -17.08 0.97
CA GLN A 231 -1.33 -17.74 1.42
C GLN A 231 -2.34 -16.78 2.03
N LEU A 232 -1.90 -15.74 2.75
CA LEU A 232 -2.77 -14.68 3.27
C LEU A 232 -3.42 -13.87 2.12
N ILE A 233 -2.64 -13.54 1.08
CA ILE A 233 -3.13 -12.86 -0.12
C ILE A 233 -4.20 -13.71 -0.82
N ASP A 234 -3.92 -15.00 -1.00
CA ASP A 234 -4.85 -15.97 -1.59
C ASP A 234 -6.14 -16.10 -0.75
N THR A 235 -6.01 -16.30 0.56
CA THR A 235 -7.16 -16.38 1.49
C THR A 235 -8.04 -15.14 1.43
N ARG A 236 -7.45 -13.95 1.36
CA ARG A 236 -8.20 -12.69 1.20
C ARG A 236 -9.02 -12.72 -0.10
N ASP A 237 -8.39 -13.14 -1.20
CA ASP A 237 -9.02 -13.18 -2.52
C ASP A 237 -10.12 -14.26 -2.57
N GLU A 238 -9.91 -15.44 -1.98
CA GLU A 238 -10.91 -16.51 -1.85
C GLU A 238 -12.15 -16.08 -1.05
N LEU A 239 -11.95 -15.32 0.03
CA LEU A 239 -13.03 -14.75 0.84
C LEU A 239 -13.74 -13.57 0.14
N GLY A 240 -13.23 -13.10 -1.00
CA GLY A 240 -13.78 -11.96 -1.72
C GLY A 240 -13.63 -10.62 -0.99
N LEU A 241 -12.64 -10.51 -0.09
CA LEU A 241 -12.41 -9.30 0.71
C LEU A 241 -11.80 -8.20 -0.14
N LYS A 242 -12.48 -7.04 -0.20
CA LYS A 242 -12.06 -5.88 -1.00
C LYS A 242 -11.27 -4.89 -0.16
N MET A 243 -10.11 -5.30 0.33
CA MET A 243 -9.21 -4.43 1.07
C MET A 243 -7.76 -4.87 0.90
N ALA A 244 -6.83 -4.00 1.21
CA ALA A 244 -5.41 -4.28 1.14
C ALA A 244 -4.92 -5.03 2.37
N ILE A 245 -3.84 -5.78 2.18
CA ILE A 245 -2.98 -6.20 3.30
C ILE A 245 -1.85 -5.18 3.38
N LEU A 246 -1.73 -4.46 4.48
CA LEU A 246 -0.55 -3.67 4.79
C LEU A 246 0.46 -4.55 5.49
N LEU A 247 1.54 -4.92 4.79
CA LEU A 247 2.66 -5.66 5.36
C LEU A 247 3.79 -4.70 5.71
N ALA A 248 4.04 -4.55 7.00
CA ALA A 248 5.10 -3.71 7.55
C ALA A 248 6.38 -4.53 7.77
N VAL A 249 7.49 -4.08 7.19
CA VAL A 249 8.80 -4.73 7.25
C VAL A 249 9.72 -3.90 8.16
N PRO A 250 10.17 -4.43 9.31
CA PRO A 250 11.04 -3.70 10.21
C PRO A 250 12.39 -3.32 9.59
N ASN A 251 12.80 -2.07 9.73
CA ASN A 251 14.11 -1.60 9.28
C ASN A 251 15.18 -1.83 10.37
N ARG A 252 15.76 -3.03 10.40
CA ARG A 252 16.81 -3.40 11.37
C ARG A 252 18.17 -2.84 10.93
N THR A 253 18.56 -1.71 11.51
CA THR A 253 19.89 -1.13 11.33
C THR A 253 20.58 -0.93 12.68
N ALA A 254 21.90 -1.17 12.75
CA ALA A 254 22.69 -1.10 13.99
C ALA A 254 22.69 0.27 14.68
N LYS A 255 22.15 1.30 14.03
CA LYS A 255 22.09 2.69 14.52
C LYS A 255 20.66 3.25 14.61
N ALA A 256 19.64 2.41 14.52
CA ALA A 256 18.25 2.86 14.37
C ALA A 256 17.82 3.81 15.51
N GLU A 257 18.16 3.48 16.76
CA GLU A 257 17.80 4.28 17.94
C GLU A 257 18.48 5.66 17.98
N GLU A 258 19.76 5.74 17.63
CA GLU A 258 20.50 7.01 17.56
C GLU A 258 19.87 7.92 16.50
N TYR A 259 19.52 7.35 15.35
CA TYR A 259 18.87 8.07 14.27
C TYR A 259 17.48 8.54 14.66
N GLN A 260 16.71 7.73 15.37
CA GLN A 260 15.36 8.10 15.78
C GLN A 260 15.33 9.35 16.65
N ARG A 261 16.28 9.48 17.58
CA ARG A 261 16.35 10.64 18.47
C ARG A 261 16.63 11.93 17.69
N LYS A 262 17.66 11.92 16.85
CA LYS A 262 18.00 13.06 15.98
C LYS A 262 16.87 13.37 14.99
N PHE A 263 16.19 12.34 14.51
CA PHE A 263 15.05 12.48 13.62
C PHE A 263 13.88 13.19 14.32
N ASN A 264 13.52 12.78 15.55
CA ASN A 264 12.43 13.40 16.30
C ASN A 264 12.69 14.88 16.58
N GLU A 265 13.92 15.25 16.99
CA GLU A 265 14.30 16.64 17.21
C GLU A 265 14.17 17.49 15.94
N ALA A 266 14.69 16.99 14.81
CA ALA A 266 14.57 17.68 13.54
C ALA A 266 13.11 17.72 13.01
N LEU A 267 12.29 16.70 13.30
CA LEU A 267 10.88 16.66 12.90
C LEU A 267 10.08 17.75 13.60
N GLU A 268 10.26 17.93 14.91
CA GLU A 268 9.57 18.99 15.66
C GLU A 268 9.89 20.37 15.10
N LEU A 269 11.18 20.63 14.80
CA LEU A 269 11.61 21.87 14.15
C LEU A 269 10.99 22.05 12.75
N ALA A 270 10.96 20.98 11.95
CA ALA A 270 10.37 21.03 10.61
C ALA A 270 8.85 21.25 10.64
N LEU A 271 8.14 20.67 11.62
CA LEU A 271 6.70 20.88 11.84
C LEU A 271 6.40 22.31 12.29
N GLU A 272 7.24 22.90 13.14
CA GLU A 272 7.14 24.31 13.51
C GLU A 272 7.36 25.23 12.30
N GLN A 273 8.38 24.96 11.48
CA GLN A 273 8.62 25.72 10.24
C GLN A 273 7.46 25.59 9.25
N ALA A 274 6.92 24.39 9.04
CA ALA A 274 5.78 24.17 8.16
C ALA A 274 4.55 24.99 8.60
N ARG A 275 4.31 25.09 9.92
CA ARG A 275 3.24 25.93 10.49
C ARG A 275 3.49 27.42 10.23
N ASN A 276 4.72 27.89 10.47
CA ASN A 276 5.11 29.28 10.26
C ASN A 276 5.03 29.70 8.79
N GLU A 277 5.45 28.81 7.88
CA GLU A 277 5.37 29.01 6.42
C GLU A 277 3.98 28.69 5.83
N LYS A 278 3.02 28.27 6.67
CA LYS A 278 1.64 27.92 6.28
C LYS A 278 1.56 26.86 5.16
N ILE A 279 2.48 25.91 5.16
CA ILE A 279 2.47 24.76 4.24
C ILE A 279 1.29 23.84 4.61
N LYS A 280 0.45 23.48 3.63
CA LYS A 280 -0.77 22.70 3.85
C LYS A 280 -0.98 21.61 2.80
N GLY A 281 -1.73 20.58 3.18
CA GLY A 281 -2.18 19.49 2.31
C GLY A 281 -1.04 18.74 1.63
N LYS A 282 -1.18 18.48 0.32
CA LYS A 282 -0.25 17.62 -0.46
C LYS A 282 1.22 18.05 -0.42
N MET A 283 1.50 19.31 -0.06
CA MET A 283 2.84 19.90 0.03
C MET A 283 3.54 19.66 1.37
N VAL A 284 2.83 19.23 2.43
CA VAL A 284 3.40 19.02 3.77
C VAL A 284 4.46 17.92 3.76
N THR A 285 4.14 16.72 3.24
CA THR A 285 5.09 15.60 3.23
C THR A 285 6.39 15.91 2.45
N PRO A 286 6.35 16.42 1.20
CA PRO A 286 7.58 16.77 0.48
C PRO A 286 8.40 17.85 1.20
N PHE A 287 7.72 18.85 1.80
CA PHE A 287 8.39 19.90 2.57
C PHE A 287 9.13 19.32 3.78
N LEU A 288 8.45 18.51 4.59
CA LEU A 288 9.03 17.89 5.78
C LEU A 288 10.22 16.99 5.40
N LEU A 289 10.07 16.11 4.41
CA LEU A 289 11.17 15.24 3.96
C LEU A 289 12.39 16.03 3.47
N SER A 290 12.17 17.14 2.74
CA SER A 290 13.26 18.00 2.26
C SER A 290 14.00 18.69 3.41
N LYS A 291 13.27 19.28 4.36
CA LYS A 291 13.86 19.91 5.56
C LYS A 291 14.62 18.90 6.42
N MET A 292 14.03 17.72 6.62
CA MET A 292 14.66 16.63 7.36
C MET A 292 15.96 16.16 6.72
N SER A 293 16.00 16.03 5.39
CA SER A 293 17.22 15.66 4.67
C SER A 293 18.34 16.69 4.85
N GLN A 294 18.00 17.99 4.89
CA GLN A 294 18.97 19.07 5.13
C GLN A 294 19.50 19.06 6.56
N MET A 295 18.64 18.83 7.56
CA MET A 295 19.02 18.84 8.97
C MET A 295 19.81 17.59 9.40
N THR A 296 19.66 16.47 8.68
CA THR A 296 20.26 15.17 9.05
C THR A 296 21.49 14.79 8.24
N ASN A 297 22.07 15.71 7.46
CA ASN A 297 23.24 15.47 6.60
C ASN A 297 23.10 14.17 5.77
N GLU A 298 21.98 14.00 5.06
CA GLU A 298 21.69 12.85 4.17
C GLU A 298 21.55 11.47 4.86
N GLN A 299 21.63 11.39 6.20
CA GLN A 299 21.46 10.12 6.91
C GLN A 299 20.06 9.53 6.69
N THR A 300 19.03 10.38 6.67
CA THR A 300 17.64 9.99 6.37
C THR A 300 17.45 9.49 4.95
N LEU A 301 18.22 10.01 3.99
CA LEU A 301 18.21 9.54 2.61
C LEU A 301 18.73 8.10 2.53
N ARG A 302 19.89 7.82 3.15
CA ARG A 302 20.47 6.46 3.17
C ARG A 302 19.56 5.45 3.85
N LEU A 303 18.91 5.83 4.96
CA LEU A 303 17.93 4.97 5.62
C LEU A 303 16.72 4.71 4.72
N ASN A 304 16.24 5.73 4.00
CA ASN A 304 15.14 5.61 3.06
C ASN A 304 15.49 4.69 1.87
N GLN A 305 16.75 4.69 1.43
CA GLN A 305 17.26 3.77 0.41
C GLN A 305 17.32 2.33 0.94
N ASN A 306 17.93 2.13 2.11
CA ASN A 306 18.04 0.79 2.71
C ASN A 306 16.67 0.15 2.96
N LEU A 307 15.69 0.91 3.47
CA LEU A 307 14.37 0.36 3.74
C LEU A 307 13.62 0.00 2.44
N ILE A 308 13.68 0.81 1.38
CA ILE A 308 12.98 0.47 0.13
C ILE A 308 13.63 -0.74 -0.56
N GLU A 309 14.95 -0.86 -0.48
CA GLU A 309 15.68 -2.04 -0.98
C GLU A 309 15.28 -3.31 -0.20
N ASN A 310 15.18 -3.24 1.13
CA ASN A 310 14.71 -4.35 1.95
C ASN A 310 13.26 -4.73 1.61
N ASN A 311 12.38 -3.74 1.48
CA ASN A 311 10.97 -3.97 1.10
C ASN A 311 10.88 -4.61 -0.29
N ALA A 312 11.77 -4.25 -1.22
CA ALA A 312 11.83 -4.83 -2.56
C ALA A 312 12.21 -6.31 -2.53
N HIS A 313 13.17 -6.71 -1.68
CA HIS A 313 13.50 -8.12 -1.47
C HIS A 313 12.31 -8.91 -0.92
N VAL A 314 11.64 -8.39 0.11
CA VAL A 314 10.46 -9.05 0.71
C VAL A 314 9.30 -9.14 -0.29
N GLY A 315 9.01 -8.05 -1.00
CA GLY A 315 7.95 -8.01 -2.00
C GLY A 315 8.19 -8.95 -3.19
N ALA A 316 9.43 -9.04 -3.68
CA ALA A 316 9.78 -9.98 -4.73
C ALA A 316 9.58 -11.43 -4.29
N ALA A 317 10.04 -11.79 -3.08
CA ALA A 317 9.85 -13.12 -2.53
C ALA A 317 8.36 -13.49 -2.40
N ILE A 318 7.52 -12.56 -1.94
CA ILE A 318 6.07 -12.76 -1.83
C ILE A 318 5.42 -12.96 -3.20
N ALA A 319 5.80 -12.14 -4.19
CA ALA A 319 5.25 -12.24 -5.54
C ALA A 319 5.57 -13.60 -6.18
N ILE A 320 6.78 -14.13 -5.96
CA ILE A 320 7.21 -15.45 -6.44
C ILE A 320 6.39 -16.56 -5.79
N GLU A 321 6.27 -16.55 -4.46
CA GLU A 321 5.46 -17.55 -3.73
C GLU A 321 3.98 -17.51 -4.15
N TYR A 322 3.43 -16.31 -4.37
CA TYR A 322 2.06 -16.13 -4.84
C TYR A 322 1.87 -16.64 -6.27
N SER A 323 2.77 -16.30 -7.20
CA SER A 323 2.77 -16.82 -8.57
C SER A 323 2.82 -18.34 -8.61
N GLN A 324 3.70 -18.96 -7.80
CA GLN A 324 3.77 -20.42 -7.68
C GLN A 324 2.43 -20.99 -7.20
N LEU A 325 1.87 -20.45 -6.12
CA LEU A 325 0.59 -20.90 -5.55
C LEU A 325 -0.55 -20.88 -6.60
N MET A 326 -0.65 -19.80 -7.38
CA MET A 326 -1.63 -19.68 -8.47
C MET A 326 -1.41 -20.72 -9.58
N GLY A 327 -0.14 -20.98 -9.94
CA GLY A 327 0.21 -22.02 -10.92
C GLY A 327 -0.19 -23.44 -10.49
N TRP A 328 -0.06 -23.76 -9.20
CA TRP A 328 -0.53 -25.03 -8.64
C TRP A 328 -2.05 -25.18 -8.74
N GLN A 329 -2.81 -24.15 -8.36
CA GLN A 329 -4.28 -24.17 -8.43
C GLN A 329 -4.81 -24.35 -9.86
N GLN A 330 -4.18 -23.71 -10.86
CA GLN A 330 -4.55 -23.89 -12.28
C GLN A 330 -4.30 -25.32 -12.77
N ARG A 331 -3.18 -25.94 -12.36
CA ARG A 331 -2.87 -27.33 -12.72
C ARG A 331 -3.86 -28.30 -12.06
N SER A 332 -4.14 -28.15 -10.77
CA SER A 332 -5.08 -29.00 -10.04
C SER A 332 -6.52 -28.87 -10.56
N SER A 333 -6.96 -27.68 -10.94
CA SER A 333 -8.27 -27.50 -11.58
C SER A 333 -8.33 -28.09 -12.99
N SER A 334 -7.24 -28.05 -13.77
CA SER A 334 -7.18 -28.70 -15.09
C SER A 334 -7.14 -30.23 -15.04
N LEU A 335 -6.57 -30.82 -13.98
CA LEU A 335 -6.54 -32.26 -13.77
C LEU A 335 -7.92 -32.82 -13.34
N ASN A 336 -8.69 -32.04 -12.58
CA ASN A 336 -10.02 -32.44 -12.10
C ASN A 336 -11.13 -32.42 -13.16
N VAL A 337 -10.84 -32.00 -14.41
CA VAL A 337 -11.83 -31.99 -15.51
C VAL A 337 -11.86 -33.32 -16.29
N ASN A 338 -10.98 -34.29 -15.98
CA ASN A 338 -10.89 -35.57 -16.69
C ASN A 338 -11.19 -36.84 -15.88
N ASP A 339 -11.66 -36.75 -14.63
CA ASP A 339 -12.00 -37.95 -13.86
C ASP A 339 -13.47 -38.34 -13.99
N ASP A 340 -13.75 -39.10 -15.05
CA ASP A 340 -14.84 -40.07 -15.07
C ASP A 340 -14.58 -41.17 -14.02
N CYS A 341 -15.53 -41.31 -13.09
CA CYS A 341 -15.83 -42.44 -12.20
C CYS A 341 -14.93 -43.71 -12.27
N ASN A 342 -14.20 -44.04 -11.19
CA ASN A 342 -14.37 -45.29 -10.40
C ASN A 342 -13.26 -45.53 -9.35
N ASN A 343 -13.71 -46.10 -8.22
CA ASN A 343 -12.97 -46.91 -7.23
C ASN A 343 -12.15 -46.22 -6.10
N ASN A 344 -12.81 -46.22 -4.93
CA ASN A 344 -12.38 -46.77 -3.63
C ASN A 344 -11.01 -46.40 -3.00
N ASN A 345 -11.17 -45.77 -1.82
CA ASN A 345 -10.35 -45.85 -0.60
C ASN A 345 -8.97 -45.20 -0.60
N ASP A 346 -8.89 -43.94 -0.13
CA ASP A 346 -8.54 -43.63 1.27
C ASP A 346 -8.04 -42.18 1.36
N CYS A 347 -8.92 -41.27 1.79
CA CYS A 347 -8.50 -40.05 2.48
C CYS A 347 -9.59 -39.57 3.42
N LYS A 348 -9.34 -39.74 4.71
CA LYS A 348 -10.17 -39.27 5.82
C LYS A 348 -10.08 -37.75 5.93
N ILE A 349 -10.93 -37.04 5.20
CA ILE A 349 -11.48 -35.76 5.65
C ILE A 349 -12.98 -35.83 5.37
N SER A 350 -13.74 -35.78 6.44
CA SER A 350 -15.20 -35.90 6.45
C SER A 350 -15.86 -34.95 5.45
N ASN A 351 -16.48 -35.54 4.42
CA ASN A 351 -17.44 -34.88 3.54
C ASN A 351 -18.61 -34.31 4.34
N PHE A 352 -18.53 -33.04 4.74
CA PHE A 352 -19.73 -32.23 5.00
C PHE A 352 -20.31 -31.74 3.68
N ILE A 353 -20.69 -32.67 2.80
CA ILE A 353 -21.61 -32.37 1.72
C ILE A 353 -23.01 -32.43 2.34
N SER A 354 -23.41 -31.31 2.95
CA SER A 354 -24.80 -31.11 3.35
C SER A 354 -25.66 -31.06 2.10
N LYS A 355 -26.35 -32.16 1.80
CA LYS A 355 -27.43 -32.26 0.81
C LYS A 355 -28.71 -31.54 1.27
N ARG A 356 -28.59 -30.47 2.05
CA ARG A 356 -29.73 -29.68 2.52
C ARG A 356 -29.73 -28.34 1.81
N THR A 357 -30.79 -28.13 1.04
CA THR A 357 -31.21 -26.83 0.50
C THR A 357 -31.07 -25.75 1.58
N PRO A 358 -30.51 -24.57 1.27
CA PRO A 358 -30.48 -23.48 2.24
C PRO A 358 -31.90 -23.15 2.68
N ILE A 359 -32.18 -23.27 3.98
CA ILE A 359 -33.38 -22.70 4.57
C ILE A 359 -33.04 -21.25 4.89
N VAL A 360 -33.63 -20.32 4.14
CA VAL A 360 -33.68 -18.91 4.53
C VAL A 360 -34.70 -18.81 5.65
N ILE A 361 -34.24 -18.70 6.91
CA ILE A 361 -35.08 -18.20 7.99
C ILE A 361 -34.91 -16.69 7.96
N GLY A 362 -35.93 -16.00 7.44
CA GLY A 362 -35.89 -14.58 7.14
C GLY A 362 -35.50 -13.70 8.33
N ALA A 363 -34.91 -12.55 8.02
CA ALA A 363 -34.85 -11.43 8.94
C ALA A 363 -36.22 -10.72 8.95
N SER A 364 -36.76 -10.45 10.14
CA SER A 364 -37.90 -9.56 10.31
C SER A 364 -37.38 -8.24 10.86
N VAL A 365 -37.64 -7.14 10.15
CA VAL A 365 -37.47 -5.79 10.68
C VAL A 365 -38.82 -5.38 11.27
N TYR A 366 -38.90 -5.28 12.59
CA TYR A 366 -40.06 -4.73 13.28
C TYR A 366 -39.85 -3.22 13.43
N ASP A 367 -40.61 -2.44 12.68
CA ASP A 367 -40.72 -0.99 12.88
C ASP A 367 -41.93 -0.73 13.78
N ILE A 368 -41.71 -0.14 14.96
CA ILE A 368 -42.77 0.13 15.94
C ILE A 368 -43.06 1.62 15.91
N VAL A 369 -44.24 1.98 15.41
CA VAL A 369 -44.78 3.33 15.54
C VAL A 369 -45.88 3.32 16.60
N THR A 370 -45.57 3.84 17.78
CA THR A 370 -46.53 3.98 18.88
C THR A 370 -47.18 5.37 18.83
N LYS A 371 -48.51 5.42 18.74
CA LYS A 371 -49.28 6.66 18.91
C LYS A 371 -50.03 6.60 20.24
N VAL A 372 -49.73 7.51 21.14
CA VAL A 372 -50.44 7.64 22.42
C VAL A 372 -51.74 8.40 22.18
N ASN A 373 -52.88 7.73 22.31
CA ASN A 373 -54.21 8.36 22.31
C ASN A 373 -54.59 8.75 23.75
N SER A 374 -53.87 9.72 24.30
CA SER A 374 -54.22 10.40 25.55
C SER A 374 -54.22 11.90 25.29
N THR A 375 -55.24 12.61 25.79
CA THR A 375 -55.28 14.08 25.75
C THR A 375 -54.35 14.72 26.80
N ASN A 376 -53.80 13.92 27.73
CA ASN A 376 -52.92 14.38 28.80
C ASN A 376 -51.59 13.62 28.75
N ILE A 377 -50.66 14.11 27.93
CA ILE A 377 -49.26 13.69 27.96
C ILE A 377 -48.48 14.79 28.70
N GLN A 378 -47.93 14.48 29.87
CA GLN A 378 -46.98 15.36 30.55
C GLN A 378 -45.57 14.82 30.38
N VAL A 379 -44.73 15.58 29.67
CA VAL A 379 -43.30 15.29 29.54
C VAL A 379 -42.58 16.03 30.67
N GLY A 380 -42.13 15.29 31.68
CA GLY A 380 -41.32 15.84 32.76
C GLY A 380 -39.86 15.94 32.33
N PHE A 381 -39.24 17.11 32.50
CA PHE A 381 -37.80 17.25 32.42
C PHE A 381 -37.22 16.97 33.81
N VAL A 382 -36.33 15.97 33.89
CA VAL A 382 -35.46 15.81 35.06
C VAL A 382 -34.27 16.75 34.83
N VAL A 383 -34.14 17.75 35.69
CA VAL A 383 -33.03 18.73 35.68
C VAL A 383 -31.78 18.11 36.27
#